data_AF-A0A164B2Q7-F1
#
_entry.id   AF-A0A164B2Q7-F1
#
_cell.length_a   1.000
_cell.length_b   1.000
_cell.length_c   1.000
_cell.angle_alpha   90.00
_cell.angle_beta   90.00
_cell.angle_gamma   90.00
#
_symmetry.space_group_name_H-M   'P 1'
#
loop_
_entity.id
_entity.type
_entity.pdbx_description
1 polymer ?
#
loop_
_entity_poly.entity_id
_entity_poly.type
_entity_poly.pdbx_seq_one_letter_code
_entity_poly.pdbx_strand_id
1 'polypeptide(L)' 'MPMPKTPPLSTAAAESLTGIPKRTIIAAINRGDLKAHKMNGLTGAFLIEQRDLDRWVAKREAKSA' A
#
# COMPACT_ATOMS: atom_id res chain seq x y z
N MET A 1 13.98 -23.42 -5.97
CA MET A 1 12.98 -22.87 -5.02
C MET A 1 12.33 -21.66 -5.67
N PRO A 2 11.02 -21.65 -5.97
CA PRO A 2 10.37 -20.44 -6.45
C PRO A 2 10.38 -19.41 -5.32
N MET A 3 10.87 -18.20 -5.62
CA MET A 3 10.87 -17.07 -4.70
C MET A 3 9.45 -16.88 -4.14
N PRO A 4 9.25 -16.70 -2.82
CA PRO A 4 7.93 -16.43 -2.30
C PRO A 4 7.45 -15.11 -2.91
N LYS A 5 6.43 -15.18 -3.77
CA LYS A 5 5.63 -14.01 -4.16
C LYS A 5 5.19 -13.37 -2.86
N THR A 6 5.77 -12.22 -2.50
CA THR A 6 5.36 -11.49 -1.31
C THR A 6 3.84 -11.34 -1.40
N PRO A 7 3.06 -11.87 -0.44
CA PRO A 7 1.62 -11.77 -0.52
C PRO A 7 1.24 -10.29 -0.58
N PRO A 8 0.30 -9.90 -1.46
CA PRO A 8 -0.16 -8.53 -1.51
C PRO A 8 -0.69 -8.14 -0.13
N LEU A 9 -0.19 -7.01 0.38
CA LEU A 9 -0.46 -6.54 1.72
C LEU A 9 -1.80 -5.83 1.77
N SER A 10 -2.58 -6.10 2.81
CA SER A 10 -3.76 -5.28 3.07
C SER A 10 -3.34 -3.90 3.56
N THR A 11 -4.23 -2.91 3.46
CA THR A 11 -4.00 -1.57 4.03
C THR A 11 -3.65 -1.59 5.51
N ALA A 12 -4.14 -2.59 6.27
CA ALA A 12 -3.85 -2.74 7.69
C ALA A 12 -2.42 -3.25 7.91
N ALA A 13 -1.96 -4.21 7.09
CA ALA A 13 -0.59 -4.68 7.15
C ALA A 13 0.40 -3.59 6.71
N ALA A 14 0.03 -2.79 5.69
CA ALA A 14 0.82 -1.64 5.26
C ALA A 14 0.95 -0.57 6.36
N GLU A 15 -0.10 -0.34 7.14
CA GLU A 15 -0.07 0.54 8.32
C GLU A 15 0.89 0.01 9.39
N SER A 16 0.83 -1.29 9.72
CA SER A 16 1.77 -1.89 10.68
C SER A 16 3.23 -1.87 10.21
N LEU A 17 3.49 -1.97 8.90
CA LEU A 17 4.83 -1.98 8.33
C LEU A 17 5.46 -0.58 8.24
N THR A 18 4.68 0.40 7.83
CA THR A 18 5.18 1.75 7.53
C THR A 18 4.94 2.73 8.69
N GLY A 19 4.09 2.37 9.65
CA GLY A 19 3.58 3.28 10.67
C GLY A 19 2.63 4.35 10.10
N ILE A 20 2.30 4.29 8.80
CA ILE A 20 1.43 5.28 8.15
C ILE A 20 -0.02 4.88 8.38
N PRO A 21 -0.87 5.80 8.88
CA PRO A 21 -2.27 5.50 9.15
C PRO A 21 -3.00 4.96 7.92
N LYS A 22 -3.84 3.94 8.12
CA LYS A 22 -4.64 3.33 7.04
C LYS A 22 -5.43 4.35 6.22
N ARG A 23 -5.96 5.40 6.87
CA ARG A 23 -6.69 6.49 6.21
C ARG A 23 -5.82 7.25 5.19
N THR A 24 -4.54 7.46 5.50
CA THR A 24 -3.57 8.10 4.61
C THR A 24 -3.23 7.20 3.42
N ILE A 25 -3.07 5.89 3.67
CA ILE A 25 -2.81 4.90 2.61
C ILE A 25 -4.00 4.84 1.65
N ILE A 26 -5.23 4.78 2.17
CA ILE A 26 -6.45 4.80 1.35
C ILE A 26 -6.57 6.11 0.57
N ALA A 27 -6.25 7.26 1.18
CA ALA A 27 -6.25 8.54 0.48
C ALA A 27 -5.22 8.56 -0.67
N ALA A 28 -4.03 7.99 -0.47
CA ALA A 28 -3.01 7.86 -1.52
C ALA A 28 -3.47 6.94 -2.66
N ILE A 29 -4.16 5.85 -2.34
CA ILE A 29 -4.76 4.96 -3.34
C ILE A 29 -5.84 5.69 -4.14
N ASN A 30 -6.76 6.37 -3.46
CA ASN A 30 -7.84 7.12 -4.10
C ASN A 30 -7.33 8.28 -4.95
N ARG A 31 -6.21 8.91 -4.56
CA ARG A 31 -5.54 9.96 -5.35
C ARG A 31 -4.76 9.40 -6.54
N GLY A 32 -4.46 8.09 -6.57
CA GLY A 32 -3.66 7.44 -7.60
C GLY A 32 -2.14 7.49 -7.35
N ASP A 33 -1.71 8.00 -6.19
CA ASP A 33 -0.30 8.04 -5.79
C ASP A 33 0.24 6.65 -5.43
N LEU A 34 -0.63 5.76 -4.94
CA LEU A 34 -0.30 4.40 -4.56
C LEU A 34 -1.13 3.41 -5.38
N LYS A 35 -0.46 2.50 -6.10
CA LYS A 35 -1.15 1.43 -6.83
C LYS A 35 -1.64 0.38 -5.83
N ALA A 36 -2.93 0.10 -5.90
CA ALA A 36 -3.53 -0.99 -5.16
C ALA A 36 -4.62 -1.66 -6.01
N HIS A 37 -4.78 -2.97 -5.82
CA HIS A 37 -5.86 -3.75 -6.36
C HIS A 37 -7.03 -3.73 -5.38
N LYS A 38 -8.13 -3.10 -5.78
CA LYS A 38 -9.37 -3.17 -5.02
C LYS A 38 -9.96 -4.56 -5.19
N MET A 39 -10.14 -5.28 -4.08
CA MET A 39 -10.83 -6.56 -4.09
C MET A 39 -12.35 -6.32 -4.13
N ASN A 40 -13.04 -6.98 -5.05
CA ASN A 40 -14.50 -6.90 -5.16
C ASN A 40 -15.13 -7.73 -4.04
N GLY A 41 -15.36 -7.10 -2.89
CA GLY A 41 -16.06 -7.67 -1.75
C GLY A 41 -16.76 -6.58 -0.92
N LEU A 42 -17.65 -6.98 -0.02
CA LEU A 42 -18.50 -6.08 0.80
C LEU A 42 -17.67 -5.08 1.62
N THR A 43 -16.45 -5.47 1.98
CA THR A 43 -15.48 -4.63 2.65
C THR A 43 -14.45 -4.23 1.60
N GLY A 44 -14.35 -2.94 1.27
CA GLY A 44 -13.41 -2.40 0.27
C GLY A 44 -11.94 -2.62 0.64
N ALA A 45 -11.51 -3.87 0.64
CA ALA A 45 -10.16 -4.30 0.93
C ALA A 45 -9.29 -3.97 -0.28
N PHE A 46 -8.32 -3.09 -0.06
CA PHE A 46 -7.28 -2.81 -1.03
C PHE A 46 -6.09 -3.73 -0.74
N LEU A 47 -5.65 -4.41 -1.78
CA LEU A 47 -4.43 -5.19 -1.84
C LEU A 47 -3.34 -4.33 -2.45
N ILE A 48 -2.27 -4.09 -1.70
CA ILE A 48 -1.14 -3.26 -2.09
C ILE A 48 0.06 -4.18 -2.29
N GLU A 49 0.71 -4.06 -3.43
CA GLU A 49 2.00 -4.73 -3.66
C GLU A 49 3.08 -4.05 -2.80
N GLN A 50 3.92 -4.85 -2.13
CA GLN A 50 4.98 -4.32 -1.26
C GLN A 50 5.91 -3.35 -2.02
N ARG A 51 6.19 -3.64 -3.30
CA ARG A 51 7.02 -2.80 -4.17
C ARG A 51 6.42 -1.42 -4.42
N ASP A 52 5.10 -1.35 -4.60
CA ASP A 52 4.42 -0.07 -4.83
C ASP A 52 4.34 0.74 -3.53
N LEU A 53 4.14 0.06 -2.39
CA LEU A 53 4.20 0.68 -1.06
C LEU A 53 5.57 1.32 -0.81
N ASP A 54 6.65 0.55 -1.00
CA ASP A 54 8.03 1.01 -0.79
C ASP A 54 8.39 2.20 -1.68
N ARG A 55 8.04 2.13 -2.98
CA ARG A 55 8.21 3.26 -3.91
C ARG A 55 7.45 4.50 -3.49
N TRP A 56 6.21 4.33 -3.01
CA TRP A 56 5.40 5.45 -2.56
C TRP A 56 5.97 6.09 -1.30
N VAL A 57 6.42 5.28 -0.32
CA VAL A 57 7.09 5.77 0.89
C VAL A 57 8.36 6.53 0.51
N ALA A 58 9.22 5.96 -0.34
CA ALA A 58 10.45 6.63 -0.79
C ALA A 58 10.16 7.96 -1.51
N LYS A 59 9.12 8.01 -2.36
CA LYS A 59 8.67 9.27 -3.00
C LYS A 59 8.15 10.28 -1.98
N ARG A 60 7.50 9.83 -0.92
CA ARG A 60 6.96 10.68 0.13
C ARG A 60 8.08 11.31 0.96
N GLU A 61 9.08 10.53 1.33
CA GLU A 61 10.30 11.02 1.98
C GLU A 61 11.03 12.05 1.09
N ALA A 62 11.20 11.75 -0.20
CA ALA A 62 11.84 12.66 -1.15
C ALA A 62 11.06 13.96 -1.43
N LYS A 63 9.76 13.99 -1.14
CA LYS A 63 8.89 15.18 -1.31
C LYS A 63 8.75 16.00 -0.03
N SER A 64 9.05 15.40 1.13
CA SER A 64 9.09 16.08 2.42
C SER A 64 10.43 16.73 2.73
N ALA A 65 11.46 16.52 1.89
CA ALA A 65 12.76 17.19 1.92
C ALA A 65 12.78 18.39 0.97
#